data_AF-A0A7S2JLC1-F1
#
_entry.id   AF-A0A7S2JLC1-F1
#
_cell.length_a   1.000
_cell.length_b   1.000
_cell.length_c   1.000
_cell.angle_alpha   90.00
_cell.angle_beta   90.00
_cell.angle_gamma   90.00
#
_symmetry.space_group_name_H-M   'P 1'
#
loop_
_entity.id
_entity.type
_entity.pdbx_description
1 polymer ?
#
loop_
_entity_poly.entity_id
_entity_poly.type
_entity_poly.pdbx_seq_one_letter_code
_entity_poly.pdbx_strand_id
1 'polypeptide(L)'
;GPAVAARRAAEPWEVALTAQEVLAAVHSLYLDELKPSGRMIRKRVHERATEAMLSTVRQMYGRAGAADARAAPPPDPRHVLQLCCDMGLYVVQETDAEFAAYLPHLPDA
;
A
#
# COMPACT_ATOMS: atom_id res chain seq x y z
N GLY A 1 1.44 12.44 30.54
CA GLY A 1 2.39 13.39 29.92
C GLY A 1 2.34 13.20 28.43
N PRO A 2 2.30 14.25 27.61
CA PRO A 2 1.99 14.09 26.20
C PRO A 2 3.25 13.64 25.45
N ALA A 3 3.27 12.39 24.98
CA ALA A 3 4.21 11.96 23.97
C ALA A 3 3.77 12.58 22.64
N VAL A 4 4.44 13.66 22.25
CA VAL A 4 4.33 14.29 20.94
C VAL A 4 4.84 13.30 19.91
N ALA A 5 3.92 12.60 19.24
CA ALA A 5 4.24 11.86 18.03
C ALA A 5 4.68 12.87 16.97
N ALA A 6 5.98 12.89 16.69
CA ALA A 6 6.54 13.69 15.61
C ALA A 6 5.88 13.27 14.29
N ARG A 7 4.93 14.09 13.80
CA ARG A 7 4.48 14.01 12.42
C ARG A 7 5.66 14.41 11.56
N ARG A 8 6.36 13.43 10.98
CA ARG A 8 7.27 13.71 9.86
C ARG A 8 6.45 14.41 8.78
N ALA A 9 6.96 15.52 8.29
CA ALA A 9 6.40 16.16 7.10
C ALA A 9 6.53 15.15 5.96
N ALA A 10 5.42 14.87 5.28
CA ALA A 10 5.41 14.01 4.11
C ALA A 10 6.31 14.63 3.05
N GLU A 11 7.33 13.90 2.62
CA GLU A 11 8.17 14.32 1.51
C GLU A 11 7.32 14.42 0.23
N PRO A 12 7.65 15.30 -0.74
CA PRO A 12 6.84 15.54 -1.93
C PRO A 12 6.69 14.31 -2.86
N TRP A 13 7.38 13.21 -2.57
CA TRP A 13 7.28 11.91 -3.25
C TRP A 13 6.56 10.84 -2.43
N GLU A 14 6.12 11.12 -1.20
CA GLU A 14 5.19 10.25 -0.48
C GLU A 14 3.84 10.33 -1.19
N VAL A 15 3.62 9.42 -2.14
CA VAL A 15 2.27 9.09 -2.59
C VAL A 15 1.50 8.74 -1.33
N ALA A 16 0.58 9.63 -0.94
CA ALA A 16 -0.19 9.48 0.28
C ALA A 16 -0.94 8.15 0.20
N LEU A 17 -0.45 7.16 0.93
CA LEU A 17 -1.07 5.85 0.98
C LEU A 17 -2.48 6.00 1.54
N THR A 18 -3.49 5.73 0.72
CA THR A 18 -4.89 5.83 1.14
C THR A 18 -5.42 4.47 1.56
N ALA A 19 -6.44 4.48 2.41
CA ALA A 19 -7.24 3.29 2.72
C ALA A 19 -7.75 2.59 1.45
N GLN A 20 -8.19 3.35 0.44
CA GLN A 20 -8.70 2.80 -0.82
C GLN A 20 -7.62 2.06 -1.62
N GLU A 21 -6.39 2.56 -1.65
CA GLU A 21 -5.26 1.87 -2.30
C GLU A 21 -4.95 0.53 -1.62
N VAL A 22 -4.95 0.50 -0.29
CA VAL A 22 -4.74 -0.74 0.47
C VAL A 22 -5.87 -1.73 0.21
N LEU A 23 -7.13 -1.28 0.26
CA LEU A 23 -8.28 -2.14 -0.01
C LEU A 23 -8.25 -2.70 -1.44
N ALA A 24 -7.96 -1.87 -2.44
CA ALA A 24 -7.84 -2.29 -3.82
C ALA A 24 -6.70 -3.30 -4.02
N ALA A 25 -5.58 -3.12 -3.32
CA ALA A 25 -4.49 -4.10 -3.29
C ALA A 25 -4.94 -5.44 -2.69
N VAL A 26 -5.64 -5.43 -1.55
CA VAL A 26 -6.19 -6.64 -0.94
C VAL A 26 -7.15 -7.35 -1.90
N HIS A 27 -8.11 -6.65 -2.49
CA HIS A 27 -9.02 -7.22 -3.49
C HIS A 27 -8.29 -7.84 -4.69
N SER A 28 -7.24 -7.19 -5.19
CA SER A 28 -6.45 -7.74 -6.31
C SER A 28 -5.79 -9.07 -5.94
N LEU A 29 -5.37 -9.24 -4.69
CA LEU A 29 -4.77 -10.49 -4.22
C LEU A 29 -5.80 -11.61 -4.16
N TYR A 30 -7.04 -11.34 -3.71
CA TYR A 30 -8.12 -12.34 -3.80
C TYR A 30 -8.46 -12.73 -5.24
N LEU A 31 -8.49 -11.77 -6.16
CA LEU A 31 -8.76 -12.06 -7.59
C LEU A 31 -7.68 -12.95 -8.21
N ASP A 32 -6.45 -12.84 -7.70
CA ASP A 32 -5.31 -13.64 -8.14
C ASP A 32 -5.16 -14.96 -7.35
N GLU A 33 -6.07 -15.26 -6.40
CA GLU A 33 -5.97 -16.41 -5.49
C GLU A 33 -4.64 -16.40 -4.69
N LEU A 34 -4.24 -15.22 -4.24
CA LEU A 34 -3.04 -14.98 -3.47
C LEU A 34 -3.38 -14.51 -2.07
N LYS A 35 -2.68 -15.10 -1.09
CA LYS A 35 -2.73 -14.68 0.30
C LYS A 35 -2.37 -13.18 0.47
N PRO A 36 -3.22 -12.39 1.16
CA PRO A 36 -2.99 -10.96 1.42
C PRO A 36 -2.01 -10.74 2.59
N SER A 37 -0.79 -11.24 2.44
CA SER A 37 0.32 -10.93 3.36
C SER A 37 0.72 -9.45 3.25
N GLY A 38 1.24 -8.88 4.33
CA GLY A 38 1.68 -7.50 4.40
C GLY A 38 2.67 -7.15 3.29
N ARG A 39 3.62 -8.03 3.00
CA ARG A 39 4.53 -7.90 1.84
C ARG A 39 3.81 -7.83 0.51
N MET A 40 2.83 -8.70 0.27
CA MET A 40 2.08 -8.73 -0.99
C MET A 40 1.21 -7.48 -1.14
N ILE A 41 0.55 -7.06 -0.06
CA ILE A 41 -0.24 -5.81 -0.03
C ILE A 41 0.65 -4.62 -0.39
N ARG A 42 1.81 -4.48 0.27
CA ARG A 42 2.77 -3.40 -0.03
C ARG A 42 3.23 -3.41 -1.49
N LYS A 43 3.54 -4.59 -2.03
CA LYS A 43 3.95 -4.74 -3.42
C LYS A 43 2.84 -4.26 -4.37
N ARG A 44 1.61 -4.71 -4.16
CA ARG A 44 0.45 -4.31 -4.98
C ARG A 44 0.15 -2.82 -4.90
N VAL A 45 0.17 -2.25 -3.71
CA VAL A 45 0.03 -0.79 -3.52
C VAL A 45 1.12 -0.04 -4.31
N HIS A 46 2.37 -0.48 -4.18
CA HIS A 46 3.49 0.17 -4.87
C HIS A 46 3.40 0.07 -6.41
N GLU A 47 3.01 -1.09 -6.92
CA GLU A 47 2.75 -1.30 -8.36
C GLU A 47 1.66 -0.34 -8.87
N ARG A 48 0.54 -0.23 -8.14
CA ARG A 48 -0.58 0.65 -8.49
C ARG A 48 -0.20 2.13 -8.45
N ALA A 49 0.49 2.56 -7.40
CA ALA A 49 0.99 3.93 -7.28
C ALA A 49 1.94 4.28 -8.45
N THR A 50 2.85 3.35 -8.78
CA THR A 50 3.78 3.50 -9.90
C THR A 50 3.03 3.58 -11.24
N GLU A 51 2.03 2.73 -11.45
CA GLU A 51 1.22 2.72 -12.67
C GLU A 51 0.39 3.99 -12.84
N ALA A 52 -0.22 4.50 -11.76
CA ALA A 52 -0.95 5.76 -11.76
C ALA A 52 -0.04 6.95 -12.10
N MET A 53 1.16 6.99 -11.52
CA MET A 53 2.13 8.04 -11.79
C MET A 53 2.65 7.96 -13.24
N LEU A 54 2.98 6.76 -13.72
CA LEU A 54 3.38 6.53 -15.11
C LEU A 54 2.30 6.95 -16.10
N SER A 55 1.03 6.65 -15.79
CA SER A 55 -0.11 7.03 -16.64
C SER A 55 -0.27 8.55 -16.71
N THR A 56 -0.15 9.23 -15.58
CA THR A 56 -0.21 10.70 -15.49
C THR A 56 0.94 11.36 -16.26
N VAL A 57 2.17 10.87 -16.07
CA VAL A 57 3.34 11.39 -16.77
C VAL A 57 3.25 11.18 -18.28
N ARG A 58 2.77 10.01 -18.73
CA ARG A 58 2.53 9.75 -20.16
C ARG A 58 1.51 10.70 -20.75
N GLN A 59 0.44 11.02 -20.02
CA GLN A 59 -0.59 11.96 -20.47
C GLN A 59 -0.06 13.39 -20.56
N MET A 60 0.76 13.84 -19.60
CA MET A 60 1.24 15.22 -19.55
C MET A 60 2.50 15.49 -20.39
N TYR A 61 3.47 14.57 -20.41
CA TYR A 61 4.82 14.81 -20.92
C TYR A 61 5.29 13.80 -21.97
N GLY A 62 4.41 12.87 -22.39
CA GLY A 62 4.79 11.79 -23.31
C GLY A 62 5.76 10.77 -22.67
N ARG A 63 6.42 9.95 -23.50
CA ARG A 63 7.14 8.74 -23.04
C ARG A 63 8.43 9.02 -22.23
N ALA A 64 8.96 10.24 -22.27
CA ALA A 64 10.28 10.59 -21.74
C ALA A 64 10.35 10.79 -20.21
N GLY A 65 9.25 11.16 -19.54
CA GLY A 65 9.24 11.37 -18.07
C GLY A 65 9.04 10.10 -17.23
N ALA A 66 8.84 8.94 -17.86
CA ALA A 66 8.37 7.73 -17.20
C ALA A 66 9.43 7.01 -16.33
N ALA A 67 10.72 7.36 -16.45
CA ALA A 67 11.79 6.60 -15.82
C ALA A 67 11.85 6.78 -14.28
N ASP A 68 11.54 7.97 -13.78
CA ASP A 68 11.70 8.29 -12.35
C ASP A 68 10.63 7.65 -11.46
N ALA A 69 9.49 7.23 -12.03
CA ALA A 69 8.38 6.71 -11.23
C ALA A 69 8.65 5.34 -10.60
N ARG A 70 9.55 4.54 -11.18
CA ARG A 70 9.93 3.22 -10.64
C ARG A 70 10.92 3.29 -9.47
N ALA A 71 11.45 4.48 -9.16
CA ALA A 71 12.42 4.66 -8.08
C ALA A 71 11.75 4.94 -6.72
N ALA A 72 10.43 5.14 -6.67
CA ALA A 72 9.72 5.37 -5.43
C ALA A 72 9.89 4.15 -4.50
N PRO A 73 10.21 4.33 -3.21
CA PRO A 73 10.27 3.21 -2.29
C PRO A 73 8.86 2.64 -2.05
N PRO A 74 8.75 1.34 -1.70
CA PRO A 74 7.48 0.77 -1.26
C PRO A 74 7.00 1.45 0.03
N PRO A 75 5.68 1.45 0.29
CA PRO A 75 5.11 2.08 1.47
C PRO A 75 5.61 1.44 2.77
N ASP A 76 5.68 2.22 3.86
CA ASP A 76 6.07 1.73 5.18
C ASP A 76 5.12 0.61 5.67
N PRO A 77 5.63 -0.59 6.04
CA PRO A 77 4.82 -1.67 6.59
C PRO A 77 3.97 -1.27 7.79
N ARG A 78 4.46 -0.37 8.67
CA ARG A 78 3.68 0.04 9.85
C ARG A 78 2.47 0.88 9.46
N HIS A 79 2.63 1.76 8.48
CA HIS A 79 1.54 2.57 7.98
C HIS A 79 0.47 1.70 7.28
N VAL A 80 0.90 0.72 6.49
CA VAL A 80 -0.03 -0.23 5.83
C VAL A 80 -0.80 -1.04 6.87
N LEU A 81 -0.12 -1.54 7.90
CA LEU A 81 -0.75 -2.26 9.00
C LEU A 81 -1.80 -1.40 9.71
N GLN A 82 -1.45 -0.15 10.05
CA GLN A 82 -2.37 0.78 10.69
C GLN A 82 -3.63 1.00 9.84
N LEU A 83 -3.48 1.22 8.53
CA LEU A 83 -4.62 1.38 7.62
C LEU A 83 -5.48 0.12 7.54
N CYS A 84 -4.87 -1.08 7.53
CA CYS A 84 -5.63 -2.32 7.57
C CYS A 84 -6.50 -2.41 8.83
N CYS A 85 -5.95 -2.05 10.00
CA CYS A 85 -6.68 -1.99 11.26
C CYS A 85 -7.80 -0.94 11.25
N ASP A 86 -7.50 0.27 10.78
CA ASP A 86 -8.45 1.39 10.74
C ASP A 86 -9.64 1.10 9.82
N MET A 87 -9.43 0.34 8.75
CA MET A 87 -10.48 -0.11 7.84
C MET A 87 -11.29 -1.30 8.38
N GLY A 88 -10.90 -1.87 9.52
CA GLY A 88 -11.56 -3.05 10.08
C GLY A 88 -11.29 -4.34 9.30
N LEU A 89 -10.16 -4.44 8.60
CA LEU A 89 -9.73 -5.72 8.03
C LEU A 89 -9.41 -6.71 9.15
N TYR A 90 -9.60 -8.00 8.89
CA TYR A 90 -9.19 -9.05 9.81
C TYR A 90 -7.68 -9.24 9.70
N VAL A 91 -6.94 -8.74 10.68
CA VAL A 91 -5.47 -8.78 10.69
C VAL A 91 -4.96 -9.93 11.56
N VAL A 92 -4.11 -10.77 10.99
CA VAL A 92 -3.40 -11.86 11.68
C VAL A 92 -1.92 -11.55 11.72
N GLN A 93 -1.33 -11.48 12.91
CA GLN A 93 0.12 -11.37 13.05
C GLN A 93 0.76 -12.74 12.80
N GLU A 94 1.71 -12.82 11.86
CA GLU A 94 2.39 -14.08 11.51
C GLU A 94 3.77 -14.18 12.13
N THR A 95 4.49 -13.05 12.15
CA THR A 95 5.81 -12.89 12.81
C THR A 95 5.94 -11.46 13.33
N ASP A 96 7.00 -11.12 14.06
CA ASP A 96 7.23 -9.73 14.52
C ASP A 96 7.33 -8.70 13.38
N ALA A 97 7.61 -9.15 12.15
CA ALA A 97 7.83 -8.29 10.99
C ALA A 97 6.79 -8.50 9.87
N GLU A 98 5.86 -9.45 10.01
CA GLU A 98 4.92 -9.82 8.94
C GLU A 98 3.52 -10.10 9.50
N PHE A 99 2.51 -9.71 8.73
CA PHE A 99 1.10 -9.92 9.03
C PHE A 99 0.37 -10.36 7.76
N ALA A 100 -0.87 -10.81 7.91
CA ALA A 100 -1.82 -10.95 6.82
C ALA A 100 -3.10 -10.17 7.16
N ALA A 101 -3.73 -9.54 6.16
CA ALA A 101 -4.93 -8.75 6.34
C ALA A 101 -6.02 -9.19 5.36
N TYR A 102 -7.12 -9.69 5.89
CA TYR A 102 -8.20 -10.32 5.14
C TYR A 102 -9.46 -9.45 5.14
N LEU A 103 -10.27 -9.62 4.10
CA LEU A 103 -11.62 -9.07 4.10
C LEU A 103 -12.44 -9.78 5.19
N PRO A 104 -13.25 -9.07 6.01
CA PRO A 104 -13.96 -9.66 7.15
C PRO A 104 -14.87 -10.84 6.81
N HIS A 105 -15.30 -10.95 5.56
CA HIS A 105 -16.21 -11.98 5.06
C HIS A 105 -15.51 -13.05 4.20
N LEU A 106 -14.19 -12.96 4.00
CA LEU A 106 -13.40 -13.88 3.18
C LEU A 106 -12.03 -14.14 3.84
N PRO A 107 -11.95 -14.93 4.91
CA PRO A 107 -10.68 -15.15 5.62
C PRO A 107 -9.67 -16.00 4.83
N ASP A 108 -10.12 -16.73 3.81
CA ASP A 108 -9.28 -17.59 2.97
C ASP A 108 -9.11 -16.99 1.57
N ALA A 109 -7.86 -16.81 1.15
CA ALA A 109 -7.44 -16.26 -0.14
C ALA A 109 -6.35 -17.14 -0.76
#